data_AF-A0A7V8WAH8-F1
#
_entry.id   AF-A0A7V8WAH8-F1
#
_cell.length_a   1.000
_cell.length_b   1.000
_cell.length_c   1.000
_cell.angle_alpha   90.00
_cell.angle_beta   90.00
_cell.angle_gamma   90.00
#
_symmetry.space_group_name_H-M   'P 1'
#
loop_
_entity.id
_entity.type
_entity.pdbx_description
1 polymer ?
#
loop_
_entity_poly.entity_id
_entity_poly.type
_entity_poly.pdbx_seq_one_letter_code
_entity_poly.pdbx_strand_id
1 'polypeptide(L)'
;MTALPARGLDPRLVQVSIRRSTAGDRETVAALARLDGAPPPDGDEYLLAEEDGVLRAARPLAGGRAIADPFHSTADLVAMLELRASRMVPDGGASRRSRGLRSPAPRWGRRRTARSRGAASGASRIGLSGSAAGRT
;
A
#
# COMPACT_ATOMS: atom_id res chain seq x y z
N MET A 1 20.21 25.76 -3.96
CA MET A 1 20.23 24.28 -3.94
C MET A 1 19.75 23.80 -5.30
N THR A 2 20.65 23.86 -6.29
CA THR A 2 20.34 23.57 -7.70
C THR A 2 20.45 22.07 -7.92
N ALA A 3 19.35 21.43 -8.33
CA ALA A 3 19.40 20.09 -8.89
C ALA A 3 20.33 20.13 -10.12
N LEU A 4 21.41 19.34 -10.08
CA LEU A 4 22.29 19.17 -11.22
C LEU A 4 21.42 18.72 -12.41
N PRO A 5 21.45 19.41 -13.58
CA PRO A 5 20.80 18.86 -14.75
C PRO A 5 21.48 17.52 -15.02
N ALA A 6 20.67 16.47 -15.13
CA ALA A 6 21.11 15.15 -15.57
C ALA A 6 21.97 15.34 -16.81
N ARG A 7 23.30 15.23 -16.64
CA ARG A 7 24.25 15.26 -17.75
C ARG A 7 23.77 14.21 -18.73
N GLY A 8 23.42 14.62 -19.95
CA GLY A 8 22.75 13.79 -20.96
C GLY A 8 23.20 12.34 -20.92
N LEU A 9 22.40 11.52 -20.24
CA LEU A 9 22.43 10.09 -20.40
C LEU A 9 21.85 9.80 -21.79
N ASP A 10 22.20 8.65 -22.36
CA ASP A 10 21.63 8.20 -23.64
C ASP A 10 20.10 8.35 -23.58
N PRO A 11 19.42 8.94 -24.59
CA PRO A 11 17.98 9.18 -24.56
C PRO A 11 17.13 7.91 -24.47
N ARG A 12 17.74 6.73 -24.59
CA ARG A 12 17.11 5.42 -24.36
C ARG A 12 17.22 4.95 -22.91
N LEU A 13 18.05 5.61 -22.10
CA LEU A 13 18.20 5.34 -20.68
C LEU A 13 17.25 6.24 -19.90
N VAL A 14 16.56 5.62 -18.97
CA VAL A 14 15.64 6.30 -18.06
C VAL A 14 16.40 6.63 -16.78
N GLN A 15 16.28 7.87 -16.30
CA GLN A 15 16.91 8.25 -15.03
C GLN A 15 15.97 7.96 -13.86
N VAL A 16 16.42 7.11 -12.94
CA VAL A 16 15.68 6.82 -11.70
C VAL A 16 16.35 7.51 -10.51
N SER A 17 15.55 8.26 -9.74
CA SER A 17 15.96 8.90 -8.49
C SER A 17 15.16 8.35 -7.33
N ILE A 18 15.84 8.05 -6.21
CA ILE A 18 15.20 7.59 -4.98
C ILE A 18 15.51 8.58 -3.86
N ARG A 19 14.47 9.17 -3.29
CA ARG A 19 14.61 10.18 -2.22
C ARG A 19 13.60 9.98 -1.09
N ARG A 20 13.89 10.58 0.06
CA ARG A 20 12.91 10.72 1.15
C ARG A 20 11.89 11.79 0.79
N SER A 21 10.65 11.59 1.23
CA SER A 21 9.61 12.61 1.13
C SER A 21 9.93 13.83 1.99
N THR A 22 9.40 14.95 1.55
CA THR A 22 9.32 16.20 2.29
C THR A 22 7.84 16.51 2.53
N ALA A 23 7.54 17.49 3.39
CA ALA A 23 6.16 17.91 3.65
C ALA A 23 5.41 18.36 2.37
N GLY A 24 6.13 18.88 1.36
CA GLY A 24 5.55 19.30 0.09
C GLY A 24 5.11 18.15 -0.81
N ASP A 25 5.58 16.93 -0.57
CA ASP A 25 5.25 15.76 -1.41
C ASP A 25 3.89 15.14 -1.07
N ARG A 26 3.25 15.58 0.02
CA ARG A 26 2.02 14.98 0.55
C ARG A 26 0.87 14.98 -0.47
N GLU A 27 0.70 16.07 -1.20
CA GLU A 27 -0.34 16.17 -2.23
C GLU A 27 -0.02 15.25 -3.42
N THR A 28 1.24 15.21 -3.86
CA THR A 28 1.69 14.36 -4.97
C THR A 28 1.54 12.88 -4.63
N VAL A 29 1.89 12.47 -3.40
CA VAL A 29 1.68 11.09 -2.92
C VAL A 29 0.19 10.76 -2.81
N ALA A 30 -0.65 11.70 -2.37
CA ALA A 30 -2.10 11.51 -2.34
C ALA A 30 -2.70 11.39 -3.75
N ALA A 31 -2.20 12.14 -4.73
CA ALA A 31 -2.59 11.99 -6.13
C ALA A 31 -2.18 10.61 -6.67
N LEU A 32 -0.96 10.15 -6.39
CA LEU A 32 -0.49 8.82 -6.76
C LEU A 32 -1.35 7.71 -6.11
N ALA A 33 -1.73 7.86 -4.83
CA ALA A 33 -2.62 6.93 -4.14
C ALA A 33 -3.98 6.81 -4.82
N ARG A 34 -4.54 7.94 -5.27
CA ARG A 34 -5.79 7.95 -6.05
C ARG A 34 -5.66 7.23 -7.38
N LEU A 35 -4.51 7.36 -8.06
CA LEU A 35 -4.24 6.63 -9.32
C LEU A 35 -4.16 5.12 -9.07
N ASP A 36 -3.47 4.69 -8.02
CA ASP A 36 -3.37 3.27 -7.61
C ASP A 36 -4.68 2.70 -7.01
N GLY A 37 -5.67 3.56 -6.73
CA GLY A 37 -6.89 3.16 -6.01
C GLY A 37 -6.63 2.74 -4.55
N ALA A 38 -5.53 3.23 -3.98
CA ALA A 38 -5.16 3.01 -2.59
C ALA A 38 -5.95 3.95 -1.64
N PRO A 39 -6.08 3.59 -0.35
CA PRO A 39 -6.58 4.51 0.66
C PRO A 39 -5.69 5.76 0.76
N PRO A 40 -6.19 6.85 1.38
CA PRO A 40 -5.38 8.03 1.63
C PRO A 40 -4.09 7.67 2.36
N PRO A 41 -2.95 8.28 2.00
CA PRO A 41 -1.68 8.01 2.66
C PRO A 41 -1.74 8.39 4.14
N ASP A 42 -1.48 7.41 5.01
CA ASP A 42 -1.41 7.60 6.45
C ASP A 42 0.06 7.88 6.83
N GLY A 43 0.37 9.14 7.15
CA GLY A 43 1.71 9.60 7.57
C GLY A 43 2.39 10.55 6.58
N ASP A 44 3.57 11.03 6.97
CA ASP A 44 4.33 12.05 6.22
C ASP A 44 5.69 11.54 5.69
N GLU A 45 6.11 10.34 6.11
CA GLU A 45 7.42 9.77 5.80
C GLU A 45 7.33 8.62 4.78
N TYR A 46 7.78 8.91 3.56
CA TYR A 46 7.82 7.99 2.43
C TYR A 46 9.21 7.97 1.82
N LEU A 47 9.52 6.85 1.19
CA LEU A 47 10.56 6.76 0.19
C LEU A 47 9.90 6.85 -1.19
N LEU A 48 10.37 7.80 -1.99
CA LEU A 48 9.81 8.16 -3.29
C LEU A 48 10.75 7.71 -4.39
N ALA A 49 10.20 7.12 -5.45
CA ALA A 49 10.92 6.80 -6.68
C ALA A 49 10.38 7.68 -7.81
N GLU A 50 11.29 8.42 -8.42
CA GLU A 50 11.03 9.29 -9.55
C GLU A 50 11.70 8.73 -10.80
N GLU A 51 10.95 8.75 -11.89
CA GLU A 51 11.41 8.40 -13.23
C GLU A 51 11.46 9.68 -14.06
N ASP A 52 12.64 10.09 -14.50
CA ASP A 52 12.88 11.36 -15.19
C ASP A 52 12.25 12.58 -14.48
N GLY A 53 12.27 12.54 -13.14
CA GLY A 53 11.73 13.58 -12.25
C GLY A 53 10.23 13.48 -11.98
N VAL A 54 9.54 12.48 -12.53
CA VAL A 54 8.12 12.22 -12.28
C VAL A 54 7.96 11.18 -11.19
N LEU A 55 7.19 11.48 -10.13
CA LEU A 55 6.90 10.52 -9.08
C LEU A 55 6.08 9.34 -9.62
N ARG A 56 6.65 8.13 -9.57
CA ARG A 56 6.01 6.90 -10.09
C ARG A 56 5.71 5.87 -9.01
N ALA A 57 6.46 5.86 -7.92
CA ALA A 57 6.18 4.97 -6.80
C ALA A 57 6.55 5.62 -5.46
N ALA A 58 5.82 5.24 -4.42
CA ALA A 58 6.05 5.69 -3.06
C ALA A 58 5.86 4.52 -2.08
N ARG A 59 6.75 4.40 -1.09
CA ARG A 59 6.67 3.40 -0.04
C ARG A 59 6.70 4.07 1.34
N PRO A 60 5.72 3.82 2.23
CA PRO A 60 5.77 4.33 3.59
C PRO A 60 7.01 3.82 4.34
N LEU A 61 7.70 4.69 5.07
CA LEU A 61 8.83 4.28 5.92
C LEU A 61 8.36 3.57 7.20
N ALA A 62 7.17 3.92 7.71
CA ALA A 62 6.51 3.23 8.82
C ALA A 62 6.10 1.77 8.49
N GLY A 63 6.26 1.34 7.24
CA GLY A 63 5.84 0.03 6.74
C GLY A 63 4.46 0.06 6.10
N GLY A 64 4.12 -1.00 5.37
CA GLY A 64 2.85 -1.12 4.63
C GLY A 64 3.05 -1.41 3.14
N ARG A 65 1.95 -1.30 2.38
CA ARG A 65 1.94 -1.52 0.92
C ARG A 65 2.52 -0.30 0.20
N ALA A 66 3.38 -0.54 -0.79
CA ALA A 66 3.85 0.50 -1.70
C ALA A 66 2.71 0.96 -2.62
N ILE A 67 2.69 2.26 -2.89
CA ILE A 67 1.78 2.93 -3.82
C ILE A 67 2.54 3.10 -5.13
N ALA A 68 1.94 2.70 -6.25
CA ALA A 68 2.61 2.73 -7.54
C ALA A 68 1.68 3.25 -8.63
N ASP A 69 2.26 3.91 -9.64
CA ASP A 69 1.53 4.31 -10.84
C ASP A 69 1.14 3.05 -11.64
N PRO A 70 -0.16 2.73 -11.78
CA PRO A 70 -0.60 1.51 -12.46
C PRO A 70 -0.54 1.62 -13.98
N PHE A 71 -0.28 2.82 -14.52
CA PHE A 71 -0.19 3.07 -15.96
C PHE A 71 1.25 2.93 -16.50
N HIS A 72 2.21 2.63 -15.61
CA HIS A 72 3.63 2.48 -15.94
C HIS A 72 4.18 1.18 -15.32
N SER A 73 5.26 0.64 -15.90
CA SER A 73 5.92 -0.57 -15.42
C SER A 73 6.75 -0.28 -14.15
N THR A 74 6.07 -0.09 -13.03
CA THR A 74 6.66 0.38 -11.76
C THR A 74 7.16 -0.74 -10.84
N ALA A 75 7.13 -2.00 -11.28
CA ALA A 75 7.51 -3.15 -10.46
C ALA A 75 8.97 -3.06 -9.96
N ASP A 76 9.90 -2.70 -10.85
CA ASP A 76 11.31 -2.54 -10.49
C ASP A 76 11.53 -1.35 -9.55
N LEU A 77 10.79 -0.26 -9.73
CA LEU A 77 10.82 0.89 -8.84
C LEU A 77 10.37 0.50 -7.42
N VAL A 78 9.29 -0.27 -7.30
CA VAL A 78 8.81 -0.78 -6.01
C VAL A 78 9.86 -1.68 -5.35
N ALA A 79 10.46 -2.61 -6.09
CA ALA A 79 11.50 -3.50 -5.57
C ALA A 79 12.73 -2.70 -5.06
N MET A 80 13.13 -1.66 -5.79
CA MET A 80 14.21 -0.76 -5.35
C MET A 80 13.84 0.00 -4.07
N LEU A 81 12.61 0.49 -3.95
CA LEU A 81 12.14 1.16 -2.74
C LEU A 81 12.12 0.22 -1.53
N GLU A 82 11.68 -1.02 -1.71
CA GLU A 82 11.67 -2.04 -0.67
C GLU A 82 13.09 -2.35 -0.18
N LEU A 83 14.02 -2.61 -1.10
CA LEU A 83 15.42 -2.85 -0.78
C LEU A 83 16.06 -1.65 -0.08
N ARG A 84 15.75 -0.44 -0.53
CA ARG A 84 16.34 0.77 0.07
C ARG A 84 15.79 1.02 1.46
N ALA A 85 14.51 0.79 1.69
CA ALA A 85 13.89 0.97 2.98
C ALA A 85 14.30 -0.11 4.00
N SER A 86 14.55 -1.35 3.56
CA SER A 86 15.05 -2.41 4.46
C SER A 86 16.40 -2.07 5.08
N ARG A 87 17.20 -1.24 4.40
CA ARG A 87 18.50 -0.74 4.90
C ARG A 87 18.39 0.50 5.80
N MET A 88 17.20 1.10 5.91
CA MET A 88 16.97 2.30 6.74
C MET A 88 16.36 2.00 8.10
N VAL A 89 15.78 0.81 8.28
CA VAL A 89 15.24 0.38 9.57
C VAL A 89 16.42 -0.13 10.41
N PRO A 90 16.79 0.52 11.53
CA PRO A 90 17.78 -0.04 12.44
C PRO A 90 17.30 -1.39 12.98
N ASP A 91 18.21 -2.34 13.23
CA ASP A 91 17.99 -3.75 13.61
C ASP A 91 17.12 -4.01 14.88
N GLY A 92 16.40 -3.02 15.40
CA GLY A 92 15.51 -3.12 16.57
C GLY A 92 14.08 -3.58 16.28
N GLY A 93 13.83 -4.27 15.16
CA GLY A 93 12.46 -4.61 14.72
C GLY A 93 12.29 -5.98 14.07
N ALA A 94 13.25 -6.89 14.24
CA ALA A 94 13.11 -8.29 13.86
C ALA A 94 12.13 -9.02 14.79
N SER A 95 10.86 -8.62 14.83
CA SER A 95 9.77 -9.40 15.41
C SER A 95 8.90 -10.01 14.31
N ARG A 96 9.46 -11.08 13.73
CA ARG A 96 8.77 -12.37 13.63
C ARG A 96 7.41 -12.35 12.92
N ARG A 97 7.35 -12.11 11.60
CA ARG A 97 6.47 -12.85 10.65
C ARG A 97 7.08 -12.95 9.24
N SER A 98 8.27 -13.51 9.17
CA SER A 98 8.64 -14.40 8.05
C SER A 98 7.73 -15.63 8.09
N ARG A 99 6.48 -15.47 7.63
CA ARG A 99 5.58 -16.57 7.30
C ARG A 99 4.70 -16.15 6.13
N GLY A 100 5.09 -16.61 4.94
CA GLY A 100 4.27 -16.56 3.74
C GLY A 100 4.84 -15.63 2.68
N LEU A 101 5.72 -16.17 1.85
CA LEU A 101 5.74 -15.84 0.44
C LEU A 101 4.35 -16.17 -0.14
N ARG A 102 3.41 -15.24 0.03
CA ARG A 102 2.20 -15.12 -0.77
C ARG A 102 2.17 -13.69 -1.22
N SER A 103 2.75 -13.45 -2.39
CA SER A 103 2.42 -12.29 -3.19
C SER A 103 0.89 -12.27 -3.33
N PRO A 104 0.16 -11.27 -2.80
CA PRO A 104 -1.18 -11.04 -3.29
C PRO A 104 -0.99 -10.53 -4.72
N ALA A 105 -1.22 -11.41 -5.70
CA ALA A 105 -1.28 -11.03 -7.09
C ALA A 105 -2.14 -9.76 -7.23
N PRO A 106 -1.75 -8.78 -8.05
CA PRO A 106 -2.59 -7.62 -8.30
C PRO A 106 -3.88 -8.13 -8.92
N ARG A 107 -4.97 -7.93 -8.19
CA ARG A 107 -6.35 -8.17 -8.63
C ARG A 107 -6.72 -7.13 -9.68
N TRP A 108 -6.13 -7.28 -10.86
CA TRP A 108 -6.57 -6.59 -12.05
C TRP A 108 -7.96 -7.10 -12.42
N GLY A 109 -8.95 -6.23 -12.31
CA GLY A 109 -10.22 -6.34 -12.99
C GLY A 109 -11.17 -7.44 -12.51
N ARG A 110 -12.14 -7.07 -11.67
CA ARG A 110 -13.53 -7.43 -11.97
C ARG A 110 -14.45 -6.24 -11.81
N ARG A 111 -15.03 -5.88 -12.95
CA ARG A 111 -16.16 -4.96 -13.09
C ARG A 111 -17.33 -5.44 -12.25
N ARG A 112 -18.02 -4.45 -11.67
CA ARG A 112 -19.46 -4.35 -11.39
C ARG A 112 -20.31 -5.57 -11.77
N THR A 113 -21.13 -6.02 -10.84
CA THR A 113 -22.57 -6.12 -11.07
C THR A 113 -23.32 -5.61 -9.85
N ALA A 114 -24.08 -4.54 -10.06
CA ALA A 114 -25.13 -4.08 -9.16
C ALA A 114 -26.40 -4.92 -9.36
N ARG A 115 -26.98 -5.40 -8.26
CA ARG A 115 -28.37 -5.86 -8.01
C ARG A 115 -28.29 -6.79 -6.80
N SER A 116 -29.20 -6.84 -5.83
CA SER A 116 -30.55 -6.31 -5.61
C SER A 116 -30.81 -6.56 -4.12
N ARG A 117 -31.42 -5.61 -3.39
CA ARG A 117 -32.75 -5.74 -2.77
C ARG A 117 -33.08 -7.11 -2.12
N GLY A 118 -33.44 -7.07 -0.83
CA GLY A 118 -34.21 -8.10 -0.12
C GLY A 118 -33.75 -8.22 1.33
N ALA A 119 -34.38 -7.49 2.27
CA ALA A 119 -35.43 -8.01 3.17
C ALA A 119 -34.83 -8.93 4.25
N ALA A 120 -34.65 -8.45 5.48
CA ALA A 120 -35.67 -8.34 6.53
C ALA A 120 -36.16 -9.69 7.07
N SER A 121 -36.23 -9.73 8.40
CA SER A 121 -37.03 -10.62 9.25
C SER A 121 -36.42 -11.96 9.67
N GLY A 122 -36.54 -12.24 10.97
CA GLY A 122 -36.34 -13.59 11.50
C GLY A 122 -35.88 -13.66 12.95
N ALA A 123 -36.49 -12.90 13.86
CA ALA A 123 -36.46 -13.24 15.27
C ALA A 123 -37.09 -14.63 15.47
N SER A 124 -36.41 -15.52 16.20
CA SER A 124 -37.05 -16.69 16.81
C SER A 124 -36.54 -16.87 18.23
N ARG A 125 -37.36 -16.39 19.15
CA ARG A 125 -37.57 -17.00 20.47
C ARG A 125 -38.10 -18.40 20.23
N ILE A 126 -37.59 -19.44 20.91
CA ILE A 126 -38.26 -20.50 21.70
C ILE A 126 -37.12 -21.38 22.24
N GLY A 127 -37.09 -21.93 23.45
CA GLY A 127 -38.11 -22.07 24.48
C GLY A 127 -37.49 -22.66 25.75
N LEU A 128 -38.25 -22.56 26.83
CA LEU A 128 -37.98 -23.10 28.16
C LEU A 128 -38.07 -24.63 28.21
N SER A 129 -37.18 -25.25 28.98
CA SER A 129 -37.48 -26.31 29.97
C SER A 129 -36.17 -26.52 30.78
N GLY A 130 -36.10 -26.62 32.10
CA GLY A 130 -37.05 -27.12 33.08
C GLY A 130 -36.52 -28.45 33.64
N SER A 131 -35.76 -28.41 34.75
CA SER A 131 -35.60 -29.51 35.74
C SER A 131 -34.57 -29.07 36.79
N ALA A 132 -34.87 -28.77 38.06
CA ALA A 132 -35.46 -29.55 39.15
C ALA A 132 -34.49 -30.51 39.86
N ALA A 133 -34.57 -30.47 41.21
CA ALA A 133 -34.00 -31.35 42.24
C ALA A 133 -32.50 -31.17 42.57
N GLY A 134 -32.04 -31.08 43.82
CA GLY A 134 -32.65 -31.13 45.16
C GLY A 134 -31.51 -30.86 46.17
N ARG A 135 -31.74 -30.10 47.26
CA ARG A 135 -31.77 -30.58 48.66
C ARG A 135 -30.76 -31.72 48.92
N THR A 136 -29.78 -31.59 49.79
CA THR A 136 -29.77 -31.07 51.18
C THR A 136 -28.36 -30.68 51.59
#